data_AF-A0A353RJR2-F1
#
_entry.id   AF-A0A353RJR2-F1
#
_cell.length_a   1.000
_cell.length_b   1.000
_cell.length_c   1.000
_cell.angle_alpha   90.00
_cell.angle_beta   90.00
_cell.angle_gamma   90.00
#
_symmetry.space_group_name_H-M   'P 1'
#
loop_
_entity.id
_entity.type
_entity.pdbx_description
1 polymer ?
#
loop_
_entity_poly.entity_id
_entity_poly.type
_entity_poly.pdbx_seq_one_letter_code
_entity_poly.pdbx_strand_id
1 'polypeptide(L)'
;FLQDVPSIPFGLIYNDVDSVANMFHKNRVILVENDSVFITGDKLLNTFDYLEVAEFSANSLVMAASIGPLQPIGDEEIEDLRVAFNVK
;
A
#
# COMPACT_ATOMS: atom_id res chain seq x y z
N PHE A 1 -4.55 -0.39 -9.76
CA PHE A 1 -3.79 0.63 -9.02
C PHE A 1 -3.53 0.13 -7.60
N LEU A 2 -2.53 0.68 -6.92
CA LEU A 2 -2.25 0.36 -5.52
C LEU A 2 -3.33 1.02 -4.65
N GLN A 3 -4.16 0.20 -4.02
CA GLN A 3 -5.28 0.63 -3.15
C GLN A 3 -4.78 0.94 -1.73
N ASP A 4 -5.70 1.01 -0.77
CA ASP A 4 -5.38 1.17 0.64
C ASP A 4 -4.34 0.14 1.12
N VAL A 5 -3.25 0.67 1.67
CA VAL A 5 -2.17 -0.12 2.27
C VAL A 5 -2.31 -0.08 3.78
N PRO A 6 -2.83 -1.15 4.42
CA PRO A 6 -2.89 -1.20 5.87
C PRO A 6 -1.49 -1.26 6.48
N SER A 7 -1.29 -0.56 7.59
CA SER A 7 -0.14 -0.76 8.47
C SER A 7 -0.50 -1.75 9.58
N ILE A 8 0.45 -2.60 9.94
CA ILE A 8 0.36 -3.49 11.10
C ILE A 8 1.50 -3.22 12.08
N PRO A 9 1.26 -3.37 13.40
CA PRO A 9 2.28 -3.15 14.41
C PRO A 9 3.48 -4.11 14.26
N PHE A 10 4.65 -3.62 14.66
CA PHE A 10 5.84 -4.46 14.82
C PHE A 10 5.54 -5.69 15.67
N GLY A 11 6.06 -6.84 15.27
CA GLY A 11 5.92 -8.09 16.04
C GLY A 11 4.66 -8.89 15.74
N LEU A 12 3.62 -8.30 15.14
CA LEU A 12 2.39 -9.03 14.79
C LEU A 12 2.68 -10.18 13.82
N ILE A 13 3.62 -9.97 12.91
CA ILE A 13 4.09 -10.97 11.93
C ILE A 13 4.73 -12.22 12.56
N TYR A 14 5.15 -12.15 13.83
CA TYR A 14 5.72 -13.29 14.55
C TYR A 14 4.73 -13.90 15.55
N ASN A 15 3.85 -13.07 16.11
CA ASN A 15 2.93 -13.47 17.18
C ASN A 15 1.59 -14.00 16.65
N ASP A 16 1.16 -13.57 15.46
CA ASP A 16 -0.13 -13.93 14.86
C ASP A 16 -0.04 -14.00 13.33
N VAL A 17 0.71 -15.00 12.86
CA VAL A 17 0.98 -15.24 11.44
C VAL A 17 -0.31 -15.47 10.65
N ASP A 18 -1.27 -16.21 11.22
CA ASP A 18 -2.53 -16.55 10.55
C ASP A 18 -3.40 -15.31 10.31
N SER A 19 -3.45 -14.38 11.26
CA SER A 19 -4.16 -13.11 11.08
C SER A 19 -3.54 -12.28 9.95
N VAL A 20 -2.21 -12.15 9.93
CA VAL A 20 -1.49 -11.44 8.86
C VAL A 20 -1.69 -12.12 7.50
N ALA A 21 -1.66 -13.46 7.46
CA ALA A 21 -1.92 -14.22 6.24
C ALA A 21 -3.33 -13.95 5.69
N ASN A 22 -4.34 -13.90 6.56
CA ASN A 22 -5.72 -13.62 6.17
C ASN A 22 -5.93 -12.20 5.61
N MET A 23 -5.10 -11.22 5.97
CA MET A 23 -5.16 -9.87 5.41
C MET A 23 -4.88 -9.86 3.90
N PHE A 24 -4.06 -10.79 3.41
CA PHE A 24 -3.74 -10.88 1.98
C PHE A 24 -4.91 -11.31 1.09
N HIS A 25 -6.03 -11.78 1.67
CA HIS A 25 -7.27 -12.01 0.91
C HIS A 25 -7.89 -10.72 0.37
N LYS A 26 -7.65 -9.58 1.03
CA LYS A 26 -8.21 -8.27 0.65
C LYS A 26 -7.14 -7.28 0.23
N ASN A 27 -5.95 -7.36 0.81
CA ASN A 27 -4.88 -6.39 0.63
C ASN A 27 -3.69 -7.04 -0.06
N ARG A 28 -3.23 -6.48 -1.18
CA ARG A 28 -2.03 -7.01 -1.86
C ARG A 28 -0.73 -6.54 -1.23
N VAL A 29 -0.77 -5.40 -0.54
CA VAL A 29 0.37 -4.73 0.09
C VAL A 29 0.02 -4.51 1.56
N ILE A 30 0.95 -4.82 2.46
CA ILE A 30 0.83 -4.56 3.90
C ILE A 30 2.14 -3.93 4.37
N LEU A 31 2.06 -2.84 5.11
CA LEU A 31 3.21 -2.21 5.77
C LEU A 31 3.38 -2.76 7.19
N VAL A 32 4.58 -3.21 7.52
CA VAL A 32 4.96 -3.60 8.88
C VAL A 32 5.72 -2.45 9.50
N GLU A 33 5.12 -1.85 10.53
CA GLU A 33 5.70 -0.69 11.20
C GLU A 33 7.10 -1.00 11.73
N ASN A 34 8.07 -0.15 11.39
CA ASN A 34 9.47 -0.23 11.80
C ASN A 34 10.22 -1.49 11.34
N ASP A 35 9.72 -2.23 10.35
CA ASP A 35 10.36 -3.45 9.87
C ASP A 35 10.45 -3.48 8.33
N SER A 36 9.33 -3.71 7.65
CA SER A 36 9.33 -4.01 6.22
C SER A 36 7.97 -3.79 5.56
N VAL A 37 7.88 -4.07 4.25
CA VAL A 37 6.63 -4.12 3.49
C VAL A 37 6.47 -5.51 2.87
N PHE A 38 5.25 -6.05 2.93
CA PHE A 38 4.90 -7.30 2.27
C PHE A 38 4.01 -7.05 1.07
N ILE A 39 4.36 -7.67 -0.06
CA ILE A 39 3.67 -7.50 -1.33
C ILE A 39 3.42 -8.87 -1.95
N THR A 40 2.20 -9.09 -2.38
CA THR A 40 1.75 -10.34 -3.00
C THR A 40 1.19 -10.08 -4.40
N GLY A 41 1.37 -11.06 -5.28
CA GLY A 41 0.90 -10.98 -6.65
C GLY A 41 0.98 -12.35 -7.34
N ASP A 42 0.20 -12.50 -8.42
CA ASP A 42 0.08 -13.77 -9.15
C ASP A 42 1.35 -14.13 -9.95
N LYS A 43 2.18 -13.12 -10.25
CA LYS A 43 3.40 -13.23 -11.06
C LYS A 43 4.47 -12.30 -10.49
N LEU A 44 5.73 -12.72 -10.59
CA LEU A 44 6.87 -11.96 -10.09
C LEU A 44 6.92 -10.52 -10.62
N LEU A 45 6.74 -10.33 -11.94
CA LEU A 45 6.74 -9.01 -12.56
C LEU A 45 5.63 -8.11 -12.00
N ASN A 46 4.41 -8.63 -11.89
CA ASN A 46 3.30 -7.87 -11.32
C ASN A 46 3.55 -7.51 -9.84
N THR A 47 4.17 -8.40 -9.06
CA THR A 47 4.56 -8.11 -7.67
C THR A 47 5.59 -6.99 -7.60
N PHE A 48 6.58 -7.00 -8.51
CA PHE A 48 7.56 -5.92 -8.62
C PHE A 48 6.93 -4.59 -9.03
N ASP A 49 5.99 -4.58 -9.97
CA ASP A 49 5.26 -3.35 -10.34
C ASP A 49 4.58 -2.72 -9.12
N TYR A 50 3.94 -3.53 -8.25
CA TYR A 50 3.33 -3.02 -7.01
C TYR A 50 4.36 -2.50 -6.02
N LEU A 51 5.52 -3.15 -5.91
CA LEU A 51 6.62 -2.69 -5.07
C LEU A 51 7.16 -1.35 -5.55
N GLU A 52 7.39 -1.19 -6.86
CA GLU A 52 7.88 0.06 -7.42
C GLU A 52 6.90 1.21 -7.19
N VAL A 53 5.59 0.97 -7.34
CA VAL A 53 4.58 1.99 -7.05
C VAL A 53 4.59 2.37 -5.56
N ALA A 54 4.67 1.39 -4.65
CA ALA A 54 4.71 1.66 -3.22
C ALA A 54 5.94 2.49 -2.82
N GLU A 55 7.12 2.08 -3.29
CA GLU A 55 8.40 2.75 -3.01
C GLU A 55 8.44 4.16 -3.59
N PHE A 56 8.01 4.32 -4.85
CA PHE A 56 7.97 5.61 -5.51
C PHE A 56 7.04 6.60 -4.79
N SER A 57 5.85 6.14 -4.38
CA SER A 57 4.91 6.93 -3.60
C SER A 57 5.49 7.33 -2.24
N ALA A 58 6.08 6.38 -1.50
CA ALA A 58 6.69 6.66 -0.20
C ALA A 58 7.84 7.69 -0.32
N ASN A 59 8.75 7.49 -1.28
CA ASN A 59 9.86 8.40 -1.53
C ASN A 59 9.36 9.81 -1.92
N SER A 60 8.35 9.90 -2.78
CA SER A 60 7.74 11.18 -3.17
C SER A 60 7.16 11.92 -1.97
N LEU A 61 6.45 11.22 -1.08
CA LEU A 61 5.89 11.80 0.14
C LEU A 61 6.98 12.29 1.10
N VAL A 62 8.03 11.51 1.31
CA VAL A 62 9.17 11.87 2.18
C VAL A 62 9.90 13.10 1.64
N MET A 63 10.17 13.14 0.33
CA MET A 63 10.81 14.31 -0.29
C MET A 63 9.92 15.56 -0.21
N ALA A 64 8.62 15.41 -0.49
CA ALA A 64 7.66 16.51 -0.47
C ALA A 64 7.43 17.09 0.94
N ALA A 65 7.60 16.28 2.00
CA ALA A 65 7.44 16.73 3.39
C ALA A 65 8.36 17.91 3.75
N SER A 66 9.50 18.06 3.06
CA SER A 66 10.39 19.22 3.25
C SER A 66 9.87 20.52 2.64
N ILE A 67 8.97 20.43 1.67
CA ILE A 67 8.44 21.57 0.89
C ILE A 67 7.18 22.15 1.55
N GLY A 68 6.35 21.30 2.16
CA GLY A 68 5.12 21.72 2.82
C GLY A 68 4.22 20.55 3.21
N PRO A 69 3.02 20.83 3.76
CA PRO A 69 2.06 19.80 4.11
C PRO A 69 1.51 19.09 2.86
N LEU A 70 1.27 17.78 2.97
CA LEU A 70 0.60 17.01 1.94
C LEU A 70 -0.82 17.55 1.72
N GLN A 71 -1.17 17.81 0.45
CA GLN A 71 -2.53 18.06 0.01
C GLN A 71 -3.04 16.81 -0.71
N PRO A 72 -3.82 15.95 -0.03
CA PRO A 72 -4.31 14.71 -0.64
C PRO A 72 -5.32 15.01 -1.75
N ILE A 73 -5.47 14.04 -2.66
CA ILE A 73 -6.55 14.04 -3.65
C ILE A 73 -7.89 13.96 -2.91
N GLY A 74 -8.90 14.71 -3.35
CA GLY A 74 -10.22 14.71 -2.72
C GLY A 74 -10.99 13.42 -2.98
N ASP A 75 -11.98 13.16 -2.13
CA ASP A 75 -12.79 11.93 -2.20
C ASP A 75 -13.55 11.80 -3.52
N GLU A 76 -13.98 12.92 -4.12
CA GLU A 76 -14.67 12.93 -5.42
C GLU A 76 -13.73 12.48 -6.55
N GLU A 77 -12.50 12.99 -6.60
CA GLU A 77 -11.53 12.56 -7.61
C GLU A 77 -11.06 11.11 -7.40
N ILE A 78 -11.01 10.63 -6.16
CA ILE A 78 -10.73 9.22 -5.87
C ILE A 78 -11.84 8.32 -6.42
N GLU A 79 -13.10 8.73 -6.27
CA GLU A 79 -14.24 7.96 -6.78
C GLU A 79 -14.26 7.95 -8.32
N ASP A 80 -13.96 9.07 -8.96
CA ASP A 80 -13.80 9.14 -10.43
C ASP A 80 -12.70 8.18 -10.92
N LEU A 81 -11.58 8.07 -10.19
CA LEU A 81 -10.52 7.12 -10.49
C LEU A 81 -10.99 5.67 -10.32
N ARG A 82 -11.76 5.35 -9.27
CA ARG A 82 -12.32 4.00 -9.07
C ARG A 82 -13.22 3.59 -10.22
N VAL A 83 -14.07 4.51 -10.70
CA VAL A 83 -14.93 4.29 -11.87
C VAL A 83 -14.09 4.12 -13.14
N ALA A 84 -13.16 5.03 -13.41
CA ALA A 84 -12.34 5.01 -14.63
C ALA A 84 -11.46 3.76 -14.75
N PHE A 85 -10.91 3.27 -13.64
CA PHE A 85 -10.08 2.06 -13.60
C PHE A 85 -10.87 0.79 -13.31
N ASN A 86 -12.20 0.89 -13.19
CA ASN A 86 -13.13 -0.23 -13.03
C ASN A 86 -12.82 -1.09 -11.79
N VAL A 87 -12.49 -0.43 -10.69
CA VAL A 87 -12.07 -1.05 -9.43
C VAL A 87 -13.15 -0.79 -8.38
N LYS A 88 -13.73 -1.86 -7.84
CA LYS A 88 -14.72 -1.82 -6.76
C LYS A 88 -14.06 -1.83 -5.39
#